data_AF-A0A7L3CRZ8-F1
#
_entry.id   AF-A0A7L3CRZ8-F1
#
_cell.length_a   1.000
_cell.length_b   1.000
_cell.length_c   1.000
_cell.angle_alpha   90.00
_cell.angle_beta   90.00
_cell.angle_gamma   90.00
#
_symmetry.space_group_name_H-M   'P 1'
#
loop_
_entity.id
_entity.type
_entity.pdbx_description
1 polymer ?
#
loop_
_entity_poly.entity_id
_entity_poly.type
_entity_poly.pdbx_seq_one_letter_code
_entity_poly.pdbx_strand_id
1 'polypeptide(L)'
;MKSPPCCMSLSSQASLEEPGSSTSLGSLDSSVFSSEEEQGPLLQKVIPSLDCFTINVGGSRFVMSQQTLSCYPDTRLGKLAVVVSAARDVASGLLELCDDANLVENEYFFDRSSQAFHYILNYYQTGRLHVMEQLCALSFLQEIQYWGLDELSIDSCCRDRYFRRKELSEALDIKKDAEELDAQDEEEDFSGSLCPSVRQKLWEVLEKPGSSAAARTFGTLSMAFVVVSIANMALISVELSWLAPPLLDALEYLCIAWFTVEFVLRFLCARDRCRFLRSVANIIDLLAILPFYITLLVESLCGGESSQELENVGRIVQVLRLLRALRMLKLGRHSTGLRSLGMTIAQCYEEVGLLLLFLSVGISIFSTVEYFVEQGVPGTTFTSVPGAWWWATTSMTTVGYGDIRPDTTIGKVVAFICILSGILVLALPIAIINDRFSACYFTLKIKEAALRQREALKKLTKNSSSDSNINVNLRDIYARSVMDMLRLKSRERASTRSSGADDFWF
;
A
#
# COMPACT_ATOMS: atom_id res chain seq x y z
N MET A 1 -18.77 2.72 30.28
CA MET A 1 -19.00 2.97 31.72
C MET A 1 -17.79 2.47 32.52
N LYS A 2 -16.91 3.40 32.90
CA LYS A 2 -16.05 3.41 34.09
C LYS A 2 -15.31 4.75 34.03
N SER A 3 -15.73 5.67 34.89
CA SER A 3 -15.20 7.02 35.06
C SER A 3 -13.79 6.98 35.70
N PRO A 4 -12.89 7.94 35.41
CA PRO A 4 -11.67 8.12 36.17
C PRO A 4 -11.98 8.85 37.50
N PRO A 5 -11.16 8.67 38.56
CA PRO A 5 -11.40 9.30 39.85
C PRO A 5 -11.00 10.79 39.85
N CYS A 6 -11.72 11.52 40.71
CA CYS A 6 -11.72 12.96 40.94
C CYS A 6 -10.36 13.66 41.00
N CYS A 7 -10.21 14.76 40.24
CA CYS A 7 -9.52 15.95 40.70
C CYS A 7 -10.56 16.91 41.31
N MET A 8 -10.40 17.22 42.59
CA MET A 8 -11.25 18.19 43.29
C MET A 8 -10.94 19.62 42.85
N SER A 9 -12.03 20.37 42.71
CA SER A 9 -12.15 21.79 42.45
C SER A 9 -11.59 22.68 43.56
N LEU A 10 -10.99 23.81 43.18
CA LEU A 10 -11.01 25.03 43.97
C LEU A 10 -11.30 26.23 43.05
N SER A 11 -12.35 26.96 43.41
CA SER A 11 -12.96 28.07 42.69
C SER A 11 -12.43 29.43 43.16
N SER A 12 -12.20 30.33 42.19
CA SER A 12 -12.54 31.77 42.20
C SER A 12 -11.93 32.70 43.28
N GLN A 13 -11.05 33.63 42.84
CA GLN A 13 -11.16 35.10 42.92
C GLN A 13 -9.82 35.72 42.50
N ALA A 14 -9.75 36.45 41.37
CA ALA A 14 -9.79 37.91 41.27
C ALA A 14 -8.40 38.59 41.23
N SER A 15 -8.34 39.70 40.48
CA SER A 15 -7.29 40.73 40.35
C SER A 15 -6.09 40.46 39.43
N LEU A 16 -6.16 41.07 38.23
CA LEU A 16 -5.01 41.65 37.53
C LEU A 16 -4.32 42.67 38.43
N GLU A 17 -2.99 42.64 38.51
CA GLU A 17 -2.13 43.83 38.64
C GLU A 17 -0.76 43.50 38.04
N GLU A 18 -0.37 44.24 36.99
CA GLU A 18 1.06 44.44 36.63
C GLU A 18 1.69 45.46 37.60
N PRO A 19 3.03 45.45 37.77
CA PRO A 19 3.76 46.56 37.16
C PRO A 19 5.18 46.24 36.62
N GLY A 20 5.44 46.77 35.41
CA GLY A 20 6.58 47.61 35.01
C GLY A 20 7.97 47.54 35.67
N SER A 21 8.94 47.13 34.85
CA SER A 21 10.26 47.75 34.54
C SER A 21 11.18 48.33 35.64
N SER A 22 12.45 47.85 35.70
CA SER A 22 13.66 48.65 35.36
C SER A 22 15.00 47.90 35.57
N THR A 23 15.80 47.84 34.49
CA THR A 23 17.28 47.94 34.35
C THR A 23 18.26 47.43 35.44
N SER A 24 19.23 46.59 35.05
CA SER A 24 20.66 47.01 34.88
C SER A 24 21.59 45.86 34.41
N LEU A 25 22.78 46.28 33.96
CA LEU A 25 23.77 45.67 33.07
C LEU A 25 24.57 44.47 33.62
N GLY A 26 25.15 43.70 32.68
CA GLY A 26 25.91 42.48 32.88
C GLY A 26 27.28 42.57 33.57
N SER A 27 27.83 41.40 33.88
CA SER A 27 29.26 41.10 33.82
C SER A 27 29.45 39.59 33.62
N LEU A 28 30.22 39.24 32.60
CA LEU A 28 30.87 37.94 32.43
C LEU A 28 32.05 37.87 33.42
N ASP A 29 32.33 36.69 33.98
CA ASP A 29 33.70 36.17 33.97
C ASP A 29 33.77 34.68 34.36
N SER A 30 34.57 33.98 33.57
CA SER A 30 35.03 32.60 33.68
C SER A 30 36.24 32.48 34.61
N SER A 31 36.39 31.35 35.32
CA SER A 31 37.66 30.61 35.62
C SER A 31 37.44 29.70 36.85
N VAL A 32 37.60 28.37 36.78
CA VAL A 32 38.83 27.53 36.68
C VAL A 32 39.52 27.35 38.05
N PHE A 33 39.51 26.08 38.50
CA PHE A 33 40.41 25.34 39.42
C PHE A 33 40.16 25.21 40.95
N SER A 34 40.15 23.92 41.35
CA SER A 34 40.64 23.26 42.59
C SER A 34 39.93 23.57 43.92
N SER A 35 39.57 22.57 44.74
CA SER A 35 40.52 21.64 45.39
C SER A 35 39.82 20.41 46.01
N GLU A 36 40.57 19.32 46.14
CA GLU A 36 40.27 18.08 46.87
C GLU A 36 40.37 18.24 48.41
N GLU A 37 39.91 17.18 49.12
CA GLU A 37 39.93 16.89 50.58
C GLU A 37 38.73 17.45 51.40
N GLU A 38 37.98 16.70 52.22
CA GLU A 38 38.32 15.58 53.10
C GLU A 38 37.23 14.47 53.16
N GLN A 39 37.67 13.23 53.45
CA GLN A 39 36.83 12.08 53.80
C GLN A 39 36.45 12.10 55.30
N GLY A 40 35.15 11.97 55.61
CA GLY A 40 34.63 11.70 56.95
C GLY A 40 33.12 11.37 56.92
N PRO A 41 32.63 10.43 57.74
CA PRO A 41 31.43 9.65 57.42
C PRO A 41 30.14 10.36 57.82
N LEU A 42 29.47 10.97 56.85
CA LEU A 42 28.06 11.39 56.97
C LEU A 42 27.23 10.81 55.82
N LEU A 43 27.31 9.47 55.70
CA LEU A 43 26.42 8.66 54.87
C LEU A 43 25.06 8.51 55.56
N GLN A 44 24.42 9.64 55.92
CA GLN A 44 23.02 9.68 56.32
C GLN A 44 22.47 11.12 56.27
N LYS A 45 22.68 11.85 55.16
CA LYS A 45 21.92 13.07 54.91
C LYS A 45 20.67 12.70 54.12
N VAL A 46 19.60 12.54 54.89
CA VAL A 46 18.19 12.46 54.51
C VAL A 46 17.94 13.18 53.18
N ILE A 47 17.66 12.41 52.12
CA ILE A 47 17.04 12.97 50.91
C ILE A 47 15.64 13.40 51.37
N PRO A 48 15.29 14.70 51.36
CA PRO A 48 13.92 15.13 51.68
C PRO A 48 12.96 14.46 50.69
N SER A 49 11.73 14.16 51.11
CA SER A 49 10.67 13.74 50.19
C SER A 49 10.61 14.74 49.04
N LEU A 50 11.00 14.32 47.84
CA LEU A 50 11.06 15.18 46.67
C LEU A 50 9.63 15.41 46.18
N ASP A 51 9.04 16.53 46.60
CA ASP A 51 7.72 16.94 46.13
C ASP A 51 7.70 17.22 44.60
N CYS A 52 8.88 17.53 44.03
CA CYS A 52 9.08 17.82 42.61
C CYS A 52 10.32 17.10 42.03
N PHE A 53 10.26 16.81 40.74
CA PHE A 53 11.29 16.16 39.93
C PHE A 53 11.71 17.08 38.78
N THR A 54 13.01 17.25 38.55
CA THR A 54 13.52 17.96 37.37
C THR A 54 13.83 16.96 36.27
N ILE A 55 13.07 17.02 35.18
CA ILE A 55 13.20 16.13 34.02
C ILE A 55 13.85 16.92 32.90
N ASN A 56 15.05 16.52 32.50
CA ASN A 56 15.77 17.12 31.39
C ASN A 56 15.64 16.24 30.14
N VAL A 57 14.91 16.73 29.13
CA VAL A 57 14.72 16.01 27.87
C VAL A 57 15.44 16.76 26.76
N GLY A 58 16.47 16.14 26.17
CA GLY A 58 17.24 16.73 25.08
C GLY A 58 17.84 18.10 25.41
N GLY A 59 18.17 18.36 26.69
CA GLY A 59 18.71 19.63 27.18
C GLY A 59 17.67 20.63 27.69
N SER A 60 16.36 20.35 27.53
CA SER A 60 15.27 21.20 28.02
C SER A 60 14.77 20.71 29.38
N ARG A 61 14.69 21.60 30.36
CA ARG A 61 14.30 21.26 31.75
C ARG A 61 12.81 21.46 31.99
N PHE A 62 12.18 20.45 32.57
CA PHE A 62 10.77 20.42 32.95
C PHE A 62 10.64 20.04 34.41
N VAL A 63 9.88 20.80 35.19
CA VAL A 63 9.65 20.50 36.62
C VAL A 63 8.26 19.91 36.78
N MET A 64 8.17 18.74 37.40
CA MET A 64 6.91 18.01 37.59
C MET A 64 6.75 17.56 39.04
N SER A 65 5.53 17.61 39.55
CA SER A 65 5.26 17.15 40.93
C SER A 65 5.21 15.63 41.02
N GLN A 66 5.61 15.08 42.17
CA GLN A 66 5.50 13.64 42.46
C GLN A 66 4.05 13.16 42.33
N GLN A 67 3.09 13.99 42.78
CA GLN A 67 1.66 13.68 42.72
C GLN A 67 1.20 13.47 41.28
N THR A 68 1.56 14.39 40.37
CA THR A 68 1.22 14.31 38.95
C THR A 68 1.79 13.06 38.28
N LEU A 69 3.05 12.69 38.59
CA LEU A 69 3.68 11.50 38.04
C LEU A 69 3.06 10.20 38.59
N SER A 70 2.71 10.21 39.88
CA SER A 70 2.10 9.05 40.56
C SER A 70 0.68 8.72 40.08
N CYS A 71 0.00 9.67 39.41
CA CYS A 71 -1.31 9.41 38.80
C CYS A 71 -1.25 8.35 37.68
N TYR A 72 -0.07 8.13 37.08
CA TYR A 72 0.11 7.18 35.99
C TYR A 72 1.33 6.27 36.26
N PRO A 73 1.26 5.35 37.23
CA PRO A 73 2.42 4.59 37.71
C PRO A 73 3.01 3.63 36.67
N ASP A 74 2.24 3.22 35.65
CA ASP A 74 2.70 2.29 34.62
C ASP A 74 3.61 2.93 33.56
N THR A 75 3.59 4.26 33.50
CA THR A 75 4.40 5.07 32.59
C THR A 75 5.86 5.15 33.04
N ARG A 76 6.78 5.48 32.14
CA ARG A 76 8.22 5.58 32.46
C ARG A 76 8.50 6.60 33.58
N LEU A 77 7.88 7.78 33.53
CA LEU A 77 8.05 8.81 34.57
C LEU A 77 7.30 8.45 35.87
N GLY A 78 6.18 7.73 35.78
CA GLY A 78 5.48 7.20 36.95
C GLY A 78 6.34 6.17 37.69
N LYS A 79 6.96 5.25 36.96
CA LYS A 79 7.94 4.28 37.49
C LYS A 79 9.14 4.99 38.11
N LEU A 80 9.67 6.02 37.45
CA LEU A 80 10.76 6.83 37.98
C LEU A 80 10.40 7.43 39.34
N ALA A 81 9.21 8.06 39.45
CA ALA A 81 8.75 8.64 40.70
C ALA A 81 8.62 7.58 41.81
N VAL A 82 8.11 6.38 41.50
CA VAL A 82 7.98 5.28 42.47
C VAL A 82 9.34 4.76 42.93
N VAL A 83 10.28 4.52 42.01
CA VAL A 83 11.61 3.97 42.30
C VAL A 83 12.42 4.93 43.16
N VAL A 84 12.44 6.21 42.81
CA VAL A 84 13.15 7.25 43.59
C VAL A 84 12.56 7.39 44.99
N SER A 85 11.23 7.27 45.11
CA SER A 85 10.53 7.35 46.41
C SER A 85 10.76 6.14 47.31
N ALA A 86 11.06 4.97 46.73
CA ALA A 86 11.20 3.71 47.46
C ALA A 86 12.56 3.51 48.16
N ALA A 87 13.51 4.44 47.97
CA ALA A 87 14.74 4.67 48.77
C ALA A 87 15.67 3.48 49.10
N ARG A 88 15.48 2.27 48.53
CA ARG A 88 16.21 1.07 48.97
C ARG A 88 17.27 0.54 48.01
N ASP A 89 17.24 0.88 46.72
CA ASP A 89 18.31 0.52 45.78
C ASP A 89 18.23 1.42 44.53
N VAL A 90 18.74 2.66 44.66
CA VAL A 90 18.53 3.73 43.67
C VAL A 90 19.37 3.54 42.40
N ALA A 91 20.49 2.82 42.46
CA ALA A 91 21.48 2.83 41.38
C ALA A 91 21.16 1.87 40.20
N SER A 92 20.56 0.71 40.46
CA SER A 92 20.34 -0.32 39.42
C SER A 92 19.06 -0.11 38.62
N GLY A 93 17.94 0.25 39.28
CA GLY A 93 16.65 0.48 38.61
C GLY A 93 16.53 1.84 37.90
N LEU A 94 17.40 2.80 38.21
CA LEU A 94 17.35 4.15 37.65
C LEU A 94 17.94 4.20 36.23
N LEU A 95 19.02 3.44 35.98
CA LEU A 95 19.67 3.33 34.67
C LEU A 95 18.79 2.61 33.62
N GLU A 96 17.77 1.85 34.04
CA GLU A 96 16.78 1.28 33.11
C GLU A 96 15.73 2.32 32.67
N LEU A 97 15.53 3.37 33.47
CA LEU A 97 14.46 4.34 33.29
C LEU A 97 14.92 5.64 32.65
N CYS A 98 16.11 6.14 32.99
CA CYS A 98 16.71 7.36 32.43
C CYS A 98 18.14 7.12 31.95
N ASP A 99 18.62 7.98 31.04
CA ASP A 99 19.93 7.83 30.41
C ASP A 99 21.06 8.35 31.31
N ASP A 100 20.78 9.39 32.11
CA ASP A 100 21.69 9.89 33.15
C ASP A 100 20.88 10.50 34.31
N ALA A 101 21.45 10.57 35.50
CA ALA A 101 20.79 11.12 36.68
C ALA A 101 21.77 11.85 37.61
N ASN A 102 21.54 13.14 37.80
CA ASN A 102 22.22 13.93 38.82
C ASN A 102 21.37 13.98 40.08
N LEU A 103 21.65 13.06 41.01
CA LEU A 103 20.94 12.95 42.29
C LEU A 103 21.16 14.15 43.22
N VAL A 104 22.25 14.92 43.03
CA VAL A 104 22.53 16.11 43.84
C VAL A 104 21.61 17.26 43.42
N GLU A 105 21.43 17.45 42.11
CA GLU A 105 20.56 18.48 41.53
C GLU A 105 19.11 18.03 41.31
N ASN A 106 18.79 16.77 41.68
CA ASN A 106 17.49 16.14 41.41
C ASN A 106 17.07 16.24 39.93
N GLU A 107 18.04 16.04 39.03
CA GLU A 107 17.86 16.16 37.58
C GLU A 107 18.01 14.80 36.91
N TYR A 108 17.01 14.40 36.12
CA TYR A 108 16.99 13.13 35.38
C TYR A 108 16.99 13.41 33.89
N PHE A 109 17.97 12.88 33.17
CA PHE A 109 18.22 13.16 31.76
C PHE A 109 17.68 12.07 30.84
N PHE A 110 17.11 12.51 29.72
CA PHE A 110 16.56 11.68 28.65
C PHE A 110 17.02 12.21 27.29
N ASP A 111 17.72 11.39 26.52
CA ASP A 111 18.22 11.72 25.17
C ASP A 111 17.11 11.57 24.12
N ARG A 112 16.07 12.40 24.26
CA ARG A 112 14.87 12.40 23.39
C ARG A 112 14.51 13.83 22.95
N SER A 113 13.55 13.93 22.02
CA SER A 113 13.09 15.21 21.50
C SER A 113 12.26 15.98 22.53
N SER A 114 12.76 17.14 22.98
CA SER A 114 12.02 18.04 23.87
C SER A 114 10.70 18.53 23.26
N GLN A 115 10.66 18.73 21.93
CA GLN A 115 9.46 19.16 21.22
C GLN A 115 8.34 18.10 21.32
N ALA A 116 8.70 16.81 21.22
CA ALA A 116 7.73 15.74 21.37
C ALA A 116 7.31 15.54 22.84
N PHE A 117 8.21 15.81 23.78
CA PHE A 117 7.93 15.69 25.20
C PHE A 117 6.80 16.61 25.69
N HIS A 118 6.59 17.77 25.05
CA HIS A 118 5.46 18.65 25.39
C HIS A 118 4.08 17.95 25.31
N TYR A 119 3.90 16.99 24.40
CA TYR A 119 2.66 16.21 24.29
C TYR A 119 2.49 15.24 25.47
N ILE A 120 3.60 14.63 25.88
CA ILE A 120 3.68 13.73 27.03
C ILE A 120 3.37 14.51 28.32
N LEU A 121 3.99 15.69 28.49
CA LEU A 121 3.73 16.57 29.62
C LEU A 121 2.25 16.97 29.72
N ASN A 122 1.63 17.34 28.59
CA ASN A 122 0.20 17.68 28.55
C ASN A 122 -0.69 16.50 28.96
N TYR A 123 -0.33 15.27 28.60
CA TYR A 123 -1.03 14.08 29.06
C TYR A 123 -1.04 13.94 30.59
N TYR A 124 0.09 14.17 31.26
CA TYR A 124 0.14 14.14 32.73
C TYR A 124 -0.71 15.25 33.38
N GLN A 125 -0.88 16.39 32.71
CA GLN A 125 -1.67 17.52 33.21
C GLN A 125 -3.18 17.35 32.97
N THR A 126 -3.57 16.79 31.82
CA THR A 126 -4.97 16.76 31.36
C THR A 126 -5.59 15.37 31.34
N GLY A 127 -4.77 14.32 31.41
CA GLY A 127 -5.16 12.92 31.24
C GLY A 127 -5.56 12.53 29.81
N ARG A 128 -5.33 13.42 28.83
CA ARG A 128 -5.71 13.20 27.43
C ARG A 128 -4.54 13.48 26.50
N LEU A 129 -4.28 12.55 25.59
CA LEU A 129 -3.18 12.67 24.65
C LEU A 129 -3.69 13.27 23.33
N HIS A 130 -3.20 14.46 23.00
CA HIS A 130 -3.51 15.15 21.76
C HIS A 130 -2.30 15.18 20.83
N VAL A 131 -2.52 14.95 19.54
CA VAL A 131 -1.46 14.87 18.53
C VAL A 131 -1.61 16.00 17.52
N MET A 132 -0.57 16.83 17.37
CA MET A 132 -0.57 17.94 16.41
C MET A 132 -0.19 17.48 15.00
N GLU A 133 -0.47 18.35 14.02
CA GLU A 133 -0.39 17.99 12.60
C GLU A 133 1.03 17.83 12.06
N GLN A 134 2.01 18.49 12.69
CA GLN A 134 3.35 18.65 12.13
C GLN A 134 4.29 17.46 12.39
N LEU A 135 3.90 16.51 13.24
CA LEU A 135 4.71 15.35 13.60
C LEU A 135 4.40 14.13 12.74
N CYS A 136 5.46 13.40 12.38
CA CYS A 136 5.34 12.09 11.77
C CYS A 136 4.68 11.11 12.75
N ALA A 137 3.69 10.34 12.29
CA ALA A 137 2.92 9.43 13.13
C ALA A 137 3.79 8.31 13.74
N LEU A 138 4.76 7.78 12.98
CA LEU A 138 5.67 6.74 13.46
C LEU A 138 6.68 7.26 14.49
N SER A 139 7.21 8.46 14.26
CA SER A 139 8.09 9.11 15.25
C SER A 139 7.33 9.39 16.55
N PHE A 140 6.08 9.85 16.45
CA PHE A 140 5.25 10.05 17.63
C PHE A 140 4.90 8.74 18.35
N LEU A 141 4.64 7.65 17.61
CA LEU A 141 4.42 6.31 18.16
C LEU A 141 5.63 5.84 18.98
N GLN A 142 6.84 6.02 18.44
CA GLN A 142 8.08 5.68 19.15
C GLN A 142 8.25 6.48 20.44
N GLU A 143 7.87 7.76 20.45
CA GLU A 143 7.88 8.59 21.66
C GLU A 143 6.89 8.06 22.70
N ILE A 144 5.62 7.86 22.35
CA ILE A 144 4.62 7.39 23.33
C ILE A 144 4.97 6.01 23.89
N GLN A 145 5.52 5.11 23.07
CA GLN A 145 6.00 3.80 23.50
C GLN A 145 7.20 3.92 24.44
N TYR A 146 8.16 4.79 24.13
CA TYR A 146 9.29 5.06 25.01
C TYR A 146 8.82 5.55 26.39
N TRP A 147 7.88 6.49 26.44
CA TRP A 147 7.33 7.03 27.67
C TRP A 147 6.34 6.09 28.38
N GLY A 148 5.98 4.96 27.76
CA GLY A 148 5.07 3.96 28.34
C GLY A 148 3.59 4.38 28.32
N LEU A 149 3.20 5.20 27.34
CA LEU A 149 1.81 5.57 27.10
C LEU A 149 1.17 4.65 26.06
N ASP A 150 -0.08 4.27 26.32
CA ASP A 150 -0.86 3.46 25.38
C ASP A 150 -1.41 4.33 24.23
N GLU A 151 -1.39 3.80 23.02
CA GLU A 151 -1.97 4.43 21.83
C GLU A 151 -3.49 4.65 21.97
N LEU A 152 -4.15 3.83 22.81
CA LEU A 152 -5.57 3.99 23.17
C LEU A 152 -5.87 5.28 23.96
N SER A 153 -4.85 5.91 24.54
CA SER A 153 -4.97 7.17 25.29
C SER A 153 -5.18 8.41 24.39
N ILE A 154 -5.06 8.25 23.08
CA ILE A 154 -5.29 9.31 22.10
C ILE A 154 -6.78 9.68 22.09
N ASP A 155 -7.06 10.96 22.30
CA ASP A 155 -8.42 11.48 22.33
C ASP A 155 -9.09 11.40 20.95
N SER A 156 -10.40 11.19 20.98
CA SER A 156 -11.33 11.13 19.85
C SER A 156 -11.10 12.20 18.78
N CYS A 157 -10.77 13.44 19.16
CA CYS A 157 -10.54 14.53 18.21
C CYS A 157 -9.30 14.34 17.31
N CYS A 158 -8.30 13.58 17.78
CA CYS A 158 -7.05 13.33 17.06
C CYS A 158 -6.96 11.89 16.52
N ARG A 159 -7.75 10.97 17.07
CA ARG A 159 -7.66 9.52 16.86
C ARG A 159 -7.68 9.11 15.39
N ASP A 160 -8.77 9.37 14.69
CA ASP A 160 -8.94 8.91 13.29
C ASP A 160 -7.87 9.47 12.36
N ARG A 161 -7.51 10.74 12.57
CA ARG A 161 -6.49 11.42 11.78
C ARG A 161 -5.09 10.88 12.04
N TYR A 162 -4.79 10.47 13.27
CA TYR A 162 -3.53 9.84 13.61
C TYR A 162 -3.44 8.43 13.01
N PHE A 163 -4.45 7.57 13.21
CA PHE A 163 -4.46 6.20 12.68
C PHE A 163 -4.34 6.18 11.15
N ARG A 164 -5.08 7.03 10.43
CA ARG A 164 -4.95 7.15 8.97
C ARG A 164 -3.53 7.54 8.53
N ARG A 165 -2.86 8.42 9.27
CA ARG A 165 -1.47 8.82 8.96
C ARG A 165 -0.46 7.72 9.28
N LYS A 166 -0.68 6.97 10.36
CA LYS A 166 0.14 5.81 10.73
C LYS A 166 0.06 4.74 9.66
N GLU A 167 -1.15 4.30 9.29
CA GLU A 167 -1.37 3.31 8.23
C GLU A 167 -0.71 3.74 6.90
N LEU A 168 -0.84 5.02 6.54
CA LEU A 168 -0.20 5.55 5.35
C LEU A 168 1.34 5.52 5.45
N SER A 169 1.91 5.88 6.60
CA SER A 169 3.36 5.88 6.82
C SER A 169 3.93 4.46 6.84
N GLU A 170 3.25 3.51 7.51
CA GLU A 170 3.62 2.09 7.51
C GLU A 170 3.55 1.51 6.11
N ALA A 171 2.49 1.84 5.36
CA ALA A 171 2.38 1.43 3.97
C ALA A 171 3.52 2.03 3.11
N LEU A 172 3.99 3.25 3.40
CA LEU A 172 5.12 3.87 2.71
C LEU A 172 6.47 3.24 3.09
N ASP A 173 6.68 2.87 4.35
CA ASP A 173 7.90 2.20 4.80
C ASP A 173 7.99 0.77 4.26
N ILE A 174 6.90 0.00 4.31
CA ILE A 174 6.82 -1.33 3.67
C ILE A 174 7.10 -1.22 2.17
N LYS A 175 6.63 -0.13 1.52
CA LYS A 175 6.94 0.14 0.11
C LYS A 175 8.40 0.49 -0.11
N LYS A 176 9.02 1.26 0.78
CA LYS A 176 10.44 1.60 0.69
C LYS A 176 11.32 0.37 0.89
N ASP A 177 10.98 -0.48 1.84
CA ASP A 177 11.67 -1.75 2.08
C ASP A 177 11.48 -2.70 0.89
N ALA A 178 10.27 -2.79 0.33
CA ALA A 178 10.01 -3.52 -0.90
C ALA A 178 10.72 -2.91 -2.12
N GLU A 179 10.90 -1.59 -2.17
CA GLU A 179 11.67 -0.89 -3.21
C GLU A 179 13.18 -1.11 -3.06
N GLU A 180 13.70 -1.22 -1.83
CA GLU A 180 15.09 -1.55 -1.55
C GLU A 180 15.38 -3.03 -1.88
N LEU A 181 14.45 -3.92 -1.57
CA LEU A 181 14.50 -5.34 -1.94
C LEU A 181 14.37 -5.55 -3.46
N ASP A 182 13.38 -4.93 -4.12
CA ASP A 182 13.24 -4.97 -5.59
C ASP A 182 14.46 -4.32 -6.29
N ALA A 183 15.03 -3.24 -5.73
CA ALA A 183 16.21 -2.60 -6.31
C ALA A 183 17.48 -3.45 -6.15
N GLN A 184 17.54 -4.31 -5.13
CA GLN A 184 18.59 -5.33 -4.99
C GLN A 184 18.36 -6.52 -5.94
N ASP A 185 17.11 -6.90 -6.21
CA ASP A 185 16.77 -7.95 -7.18
C ASP A 185 16.90 -7.48 -8.66
N GLU A 186 16.80 -6.19 -8.96
CA GLU A 186 16.88 -5.63 -10.32
C GLU A 186 18.30 -5.40 -10.88
N GLU A 187 19.32 -5.43 -10.03
CA GLU A 187 20.72 -5.47 -10.46
C GLU A 187 21.18 -6.93 -10.43
N GLU A 188 20.63 -7.78 -11.32
CA GLU A 188 21.13 -9.16 -11.50
C GLU A 188 22.64 -9.09 -11.81
N ASP A 189 23.46 -9.42 -10.83
CA ASP A 189 24.90 -9.41 -10.99
C ASP A 189 25.29 -10.61 -11.87
N PHE A 190 25.58 -10.36 -13.15
CA PHE A 190 25.89 -11.40 -14.16
C PHE A 190 27.32 -11.97 -14.03
N SER A 191 28.03 -11.62 -12.96
CA SER A 191 29.36 -12.13 -12.61
C SER A 191 29.31 -13.67 -12.52
N GLY A 192 29.96 -14.34 -13.48
CA GLY A 192 30.02 -15.81 -13.59
C GLY A 192 29.25 -16.45 -14.76
N SER A 193 28.58 -15.68 -15.63
CA SER A 193 27.90 -16.20 -16.83
C SER A 193 28.75 -16.14 -18.11
N LEU A 194 28.43 -16.95 -19.13
CA LEU A 194 29.05 -16.85 -20.46
C LEU A 194 28.73 -15.47 -21.07
N CYS A 195 29.76 -14.70 -21.44
CA CYS A 195 29.65 -13.37 -22.03
C CYS A 195 28.77 -12.39 -21.22
N PRO A 196 29.17 -12.04 -19.98
CA PRO A 196 28.33 -11.30 -19.04
C PRO A 196 27.89 -9.93 -19.59
N SER A 197 28.77 -9.23 -20.30
CA SER A 197 28.47 -7.90 -20.87
C SER A 197 27.45 -7.93 -22.01
N VAL A 198 27.40 -9.00 -22.81
CA VAL A 198 26.42 -9.15 -23.91
C VAL A 198 25.07 -9.54 -23.33
N ARG A 199 25.08 -10.48 -22.38
CA ARG A 199 23.89 -10.93 -21.67
C ARG A 199 23.21 -9.81 -20.89
N GLN A 200 23.98 -9.01 -20.16
CA GLN A 200 23.47 -7.84 -19.43
C GLN A 200 22.84 -6.81 -20.37
N LYS A 201 23.51 -6.47 -21.47
CA LYS A 201 22.96 -5.55 -22.49
C LYS A 201 21.66 -6.08 -23.11
N LEU A 202 21.61 -7.39 -23.40
CA LEU A 202 20.43 -8.00 -23.98
C LEU A 202 19.27 -8.03 -22.97
N TRP A 203 19.54 -8.37 -21.71
CA TRP A 203 18.58 -8.30 -20.62
C TRP A 203 18.03 -6.87 -20.43
N GLU A 204 18.90 -5.85 -20.42
CA GLU A 204 18.49 -4.45 -20.37
C GLU A 204 17.60 -4.02 -21.55
N VAL A 205 17.82 -4.58 -22.74
CA VAL A 205 16.99 -4.31 -23.93
C VAL A 205 15.63 -5.00 -23.82
N LEU A 206 15.58 -6.22 -23.30
CA LEU A 206 14.37 -7.05 -23.26
C LEU A 206 13.43 -6.71 -22.08
N GLU A 207 13.99 -6.34 -20.94
CA GLU A 207 13.26 -6.15 -19.68
C GLU A 207 13.06 -4.67 -19.31
N LYS A 208 13.94 -3.78 -19.76
CA LYS A 208 13.89 -2.33 -19.45
C LYS A 208 13.65 -1.50 -20.72
N PRO A 209 12.39 -1.28 -21.16
CA PRO A 209 12.08 -0.55 -22.39
C PRO A 209 12.66 0.87 -22.46
N GLY A 210 12.93 1.49 -21.31
CA GLY A 210 13.50 2.84 -21.21
C GLY A 210 15.03 2.91 -21.26
N SER A 211 15.74 1.77 -21.24
CA SER A 211 17.21 1.72 -21.10
C SER A 211 17.94 2.33 -22.30
N SER A 212 17.51 1.98 -23.52
CA SER A 212 18.15 2.36 -24.77
C SER A 212 17.14 2.65 -25.87
N ALA A 213 17.59 3.25 -26.99
CA ALA A 213 16.74 3.39 -28.18
C ALA A 213 16.32 2.03 -28.73
N ALA A 214 17.21 1.03 -28.71
CA ALA A 214 16.91 -0.33 -29.11
C ALA A 214 15.83 -0.98 -28.22
N ALA A 215 15.91 -0.77 -26.90
CA ALA A 215 14.90 -1.24 -25.95
C ALA A 215 13.52 -0.62 -26.19
N ARG A 216 13.48 0.68 -26.51
CA ARG A 216 12.23 1.38 -26.88
C ARG A 216 11.62 0.81 -28.15
N THR A 217 12.44 0.61 -29.19
CA THR A 217 11.98 0.01 -30.45
C THR A 217 11.47 -1.41 -30.23
N PHE A 218 12.22 -2.24 -29.50
CA PHE A 218 11.83 -3.61 -29.18
C PHE A 218 10.51 -3.68 -28.39
N GLY A 219 10.37 -2.85 -27.34
CA GLY A 219 9.13 -2.77 -26.55
C GLY A 219 7.93 -2.29 -27.38
N THR A 220 8.14 -1.31 -28.26
CA THR A 220 7.09 -0.81 -29.17
C THR A 220 6.68 -1.87 -30.19
N LEU A 221 7.65 -2.60 -30.73
CA LEU A 221 7.41 -3.69 -31.68
C LEU A 221 6.68 -4.87 -31.02
N SER A 222 7.09 -5.28 -29.81
CA SER A 222 6.39 -6.32 -29.04
C SER A 222 4.92 -5.95 -28.78
N MET A 223 4.66 -4.70 -28.39
CA MET A 223 3.29 -4.17 -28.25
C MET A 223 2.51 -4.22 -29.57
N ALA A 224 3.12 -3.83 -30.70
CA ALA A 224 2.48 -3.88 -32.01
C ALA A 224 2.09 -5.32 -32.39
N PHE A 225 2.97 -6.30 -32.17
CA PHE A 225 2.66 -7.72 -32.41
C PHE A 225 1.50 -8.22 -31.56
N VAL A 226 1.37 -7.78 -30.29
CA VAL A 226 0.20 -8.12 -29.46
C VAL A 226 -1.09 -7.56 -30.07
N VAL A 227 -1.10 -6.28 -30.48
CA VAL A 227 -2.28 -5.66 -31.10
C VAL A 227 -2.64 -6.34 -32.42
N VAL A 228 -1.65 -6.59 -33.28
CA VAL A 228 -1.84 -7.31 -34.56
C VAL A 228 -2.39 -8.71 -34.31
N SER A 229 -1.86 -9.41 -33.31
CA SER A 229 -2.32 -10.75 -32.94
C SER A 229 -3.77 -10.77 -32.44
N ILE A 230 -4.22 -9.74 -31.72
CA ILE A 230 -5.62 -9.61 -31.28
C ILE A 230 -6.53 -9.30 -32.47
N ALA A 231 -6.13 -8.37 -33.33
CA ALA A 231 -6.86 -8.05 -34.55
C ALA A 231 -6.98 -9.26 -35.47
N ASN A 232 -5.91 -10.04 -35.63
CA ASN A 232 -5.92 -11.29 -36.40
C ASN A 232 -6.92 -12.30 -35.82
N MET A 233 -7.01 -12.43 -34.49
CA MET A 233 -8.02 -13.28 -33.84
C MET A 233 -9.44 -12.89 -34.24
N ALA A 234 -9.72 -11.59 -34.19
CA ALA A 234 -11.04 -11.07 -34.51
C ALA A 234 -11.35 -11.27 -36.00
N LEU A 235 -10.38 -11.02 -36.89
CA LEU A 235 -10.55 -11.20 -38.33
C LEU A 235 -10.79 -12.66 -38.73
N ILE A 236 -10.08 -13.61 -38.13
CA ILE A 236 -10.32 -15.05 -38.33
C ILE A 236 -11.75 -15.43 -37.94
N SER A 237 -12.33 -14.78 -36.93
CA SER A 237 -13.70 -15.06 -36.47
C SER A 237 -14.80 -14.54 -37.42
N VAL A 238 -14.51 -13.59 -38.32
CA VAL A 238 -15.55 -12.90 -39.12
C VAL A 238 -15.67 -13.48 -40.54
N GLU A 239 -14.90 -14.51 -40.91
CA GLU A 239 -14.95 -15.15 -42.24
C GLU A 239 -15.03 -14.14 -43.39
N LEU A 240 -14.15 -13.12 -43.36
CA LEU A 240 -14.13 -12.04 -44.34
C LEU A 240 -13.73 -12.57 -45.73
N SER A 241 -14.66 -12.55 -46.68
CA SER A 241 -14.52 -13.15 -48.01
C SER A 241 -13.44 -12.52 -48.92
N TRP A 242 -12.99 -11.29 -48.63
CA TRP A 242 -11.94 -10.61 -49.40
C TRP A 242 -10.51 -10.84 -48.89
N LEU A 243 -10.34 -11.45 -47.71
CA LEU A 243 -9.03 -11.70 -47.14
C LEU A 243 -8.68 -13.17 -47.30
N ALA A 244 -7.57 -13.46 -47.98
CA ALA A 244 -7.17 -14.84 -48.22
C ALA A 244 -6.87 -15.54 -46.88
N PRO A 245 -7.56 -16.65 -46.53
CA PRO A 245 -7.29 -17.45 -45.33
C PRO A 245 -5.79 -17.75 -45.08
N PRO A 246 -4.98 -18.13 -46.09
CA PRO A 246 -3.56 -18.41 -45.85
C PRO A 246 -2.73 -17.21 -45.37
N LEU A 247 -3.17 -15.98 -45.63
CA LEU A 247 -2.49 -14.77 -45.14
C LEU A 247 -2.73 -14.57 -43.63
N LEU A 248 -3.95 -14.84 -43.15
CA LEU A 248 -4.29 -14.76 -41.72
C LEU A 248 -3.56 -15.83 -40.92
N ASP A 249 -3.47 -17.04 -41.46
CA ASP A 249 -2.72 -18.14 -40.86
C ASP A 249 -1.22 -17.80 -40.81
N ALA A 250 -0.63 -17.35 -41.93
CA ALA A 250 0.77 -16.93 -41.97
C ALA A 250 1.08 -15.80 -40.95
N LEU A 251 0.16 -14.86 -40.79
CA LEU A 251 0.27 -13.80 -39.78
C LEU A 251 0.20 -14.35 -38.35
N GLU A 252 -0.62 -15.36 -38.09
CA GLU A 252 -0.68 -16.07 -36.81
C GLU A 252 0.66 -16.75 -36.50
N TYR A 253 1.21 -17.53 -37.45
CA TYR A 253 2.53 -18.16 -37.29
C TYR A 253 3.63 -17.12 -37.04
N LEU A 254 3.59 -15.98 -37.74
CA LEU A 254 4.56 -14.89 -37.55
C LEU A 254 4.49 -14.28 -36.14
N CYS A 255 3.27 -14.00 -35.64
CA CYS A 255 3.09 -13.45 -34.30
C CYS A 255 3.55 -14.43 -33.22
N ILE A 256 3.25 -15.72 -33.39
CA ILE A 256 3.65 -16.76 -32.43
C ILE A 256 5.16 -16.96 -32.46
N ALA A 257 5.77 -17.00 -33.64
CA ALA A 257 7.23 -17.05 -33.78
C ALA A 257 7.89 -15.87 -33.07
N TRP A 258 7.36 -14.65 -33.24
CA TRP A 258 7.83 -13.47 -32.51
C TRP A 258 7.73 -13.65 -31.00
N PHE A 259 6.58 -14.07 -30.46
CA PHE A 259 6.39 -14.28 -29.03
C PHE A 259 7.28 -15.38 -28.46
N THR A 260 7.47 -16.48 -29.19
CA THR A 260 8.38 -17.56 -28.80
C THR A 260 9.82 -17.05 -28.75
N VAL A 261 10.28 -16.33 -29.78
CA VAL A 261 11.62 -15.73 -29.79
C VAL A 261 11.78 -14.79 -28.59
N GLU A 262 10.78 -13.95 -28.32
CA GLU A 262 10.77 -13.06 -27.16
C GLU A 262 10.95 -13.81 -25.84
N PHE A 263 10.14 -14.86 -25.62
CA PHE A 263 10.15 -15.65 -24.41
C PHE A 263 11.47 -16.42 -24.24
N VAL A 264 11.95 -17.07 -25.31
CA VAL A 264 13.21 -17.82 -25.32
C VAL A 264 14.38 -16.88 -25.05
N LEU A 265 14.45 -15.72 -25.71
CA LEU A 265 15.52 -14.74 -25.46
C LEU A 265 15.53 -14.28 -24.00
N ARG A 266 14.37 -13.99 -23.41
CA ARG A 266 14.28 -13.63 -21.98
C ARG A 266 14.70 -14.78 -21.07
N PHE A 267 14.24 -16.00 -21.35
CA PHE A 267 14.58 -17.20 -20.58
C PHE A 267 16.09 -17.50 -20.61
N LEU A 268 16.73 -17.32 -21.77
CA LEU A 268 18.18 -17.50 -21.92
C LEU A 268 18.98 -16.40 -21.20
N CYS A 269 18.44 -15.18 -21.13
CA CYS A 269 19.07 -14.06 -20.43
C CYS A 269 18.89 -14.14 -18.90
N ALA A 270 17.82 -14.77 -18.39
CA ALA A 270 17.52 -14.85 -16.97
C ALA A 270 18.53 -15.68 -16.17
N ARG A 271 19.05 -15.14 -15.06
CA ARG A 271 20.05 -15.84 -14.21
C ARG A 271 19.44 -17.05 -13.53
N ASP A 272 18.31 -16.87 -12.85
CA ASP A 272 17.55 -17.94 -12.21
C ASP A 272 16.33 -18.32 -13.05
N ARG A 273 16.45 -19.42 -13.80
CA ARG A 273 15.39 -19.92 -14.70
C ARG A 273 14.13 -20.34 -13.94
N CYS A 274 14.27 -20.86 -12.72
CA CYS A 274 13.13 -21.30 -11.92
C CYS A 274 12.37 -20.11 -11.34
N ARG A 275 13.09 -19.11 -10.85
CA ARG A 275 12.48 -17.82 -10.44
C ARG A 275 11.83 -17.12 -11.62
N PHE A 276 12.48 -17.12 -12.79
CA PHE A 276 11.94 -16.56 -14.03
C PHE A 276 10.59 -17.19 -14.39
N LEU A 277 10.48 -18.52 -14.38
CA LEU A 277 9.24 -19.23 -14.70
C LEU A 277 8.13 -19.03 -13.66
N ARG A 278 8.46 -18.67 -12.41
CA ARG A 278 7.48 -18.38 -11.36
C ARG A 278 6.94 -16.94 -11.39
N SER A 279 7.58 -16.03 -12.14
CA SER A 279 7.10 -14.65 -12.28
C SER A 279 5.81 -14.58 -13.08
N VAL A 280 4.81 -13.85 -12.55
CA VAL A 280 3.47 -13.71 -13.17
C VAL A 280 3.55 -13.21 -14.61
N ALA A 281 4.44 -12.26 -14.91
CA ALA A 281 4.61 -11.73 -16.26
C ALA A 281 5.11 -12.79 -17.26
N ASN A 282 5.98 -13.69 -16.81
CA ASN A 282 6.56 -14.74 -17.65
C ASN A 282 5.61 -15.92 -17.80
N ILE A 283 4.76 -16.19 -16.78
CA ILE A 283 3.65 -17.13 -16.90
C ILE A 283 2.67 -16.66 -17.99
N ILE A 284 2.33 -15.36 -18.02
CA ILE A 284 1.47 -14.78 -19.06
C ILE A 284 2.10 -14.95 -20.46
N ASP A 285 3.41 -14.71 -20.61
CA ASP A 285 4.11 -14.94 -21.88
C ASP A 285 4.05 -16.41 -22.32
N LEU A 286 4.24 -17.34 -21.38
CA LEU A 286 4.16 -18.77 -21.66
C LEU A 286 2.74 -19.16 -22.09
N LEU A 287 1.72 -18.71 -21.35
CA LEU A 287 0.31 -18.96 -21.67
C LEU A 287 -0.11 -18.35 -23.02
N ALA A 288 0.57 -17.30 -23.50
CA ALA A 288 0.28 -16.68 -24.79
C ALA A 288 0.73 -17.54 -25.99
N ILE A 289 1.77 -18.37 -25.84
CA ILE A 289 2.29 -19.25 -26.91
C ILE A 289 1.84 -20.71 -26.76
N LEU A 290 1.54 -21.14 -25.53
CA LEU A 290 1.22 -22.52 -25.19
C LEU A 290 0.08 -23.13 -26.04
N PRO A 291 -1.05 -22.45 -26.30
CA PRO A 291 -2.15 -23.06 -27.05
C PRO A 291 -1.74 -23.53 -28.45
N PHE A 292 -0.87 -22.79 -29.13
CA PHE A 292 -0.38 -23.16 -30.45
C PHE A 292 0.46 -24.44 -30.44
N TYR A 293 1.44 -24.51 -29.52
CA TYR A 293 2.31 -25.68 -29.43
C TYR A 293 1.57 -26.93 -28.94
N ILE A 294 0.58 -26.78 -28.04
CA ILE A 294 -0.28 -27.90 -27.65
C ILE A 294 -1.12 -28.36 -28.84
N THR A 295 -1.74 -27.45 -29.61
CA THR A 295 -2.50 -27.83 -30.81
C THR A 295 -1.61 -28.60 -31.80
N LEU A 296 -0.41 -28.09 -32.09
CA LEU A 296 0.54 -28.76 -32.98
C LEU A 296 0.95 -30.15 -32.46
N LEU A 297 1.20 -30.28 -31.16
CA LEU A 297 1.54 -31.55 -30.52
C LEU A 297 0.39 -32.55 -30.62
N VAL A 298 -0.83 -32.13 -30.32
CA VAL A 298 -2.05 -32.96 -30.40
C VAL A 298 -2.30 -33.42 -31.84
N GLU A 299 -2.19 -32.53 -32.82
CA GLU A 299 -2.33 -32.88 -34.24
C GLU A 299 -1.25 -33.88 -34.69
N SER A 300 -0.02 -33.74 -34.21
CA SER A 300 1.09 -34.65 -34.55
C SER A 300 0.97 -36.04 -33.92
N LEU A 301 0.43 -36.14 -32.70
CA LEU A 301 0.31 -37.41 -31.97
C LEU A 301 -0.98 -38.17 -32.31
N CYS A 302 -2.08 -37.46 -32.57
CA CYS A 302 -3.41 -38.04 -32.79
C CYS A 302 -3.82 -38.11 -34.27
N GLY A 303 -2.98 -37.64 -35.20
CA GLY A 303 -3.27 -37.67 -36.64
C GLY A 303 -3.28 -39.06 -37.30
N GLY A 304 -3.09 -40.14 -36.53
CA GLY A 304 -2.92 -41.51 -37.04
C GLY A 304 -4.05 -42.50 -36.73
N GLU A 305 -4.90 -42.31 -35.71
CA GLU A 305 -5.82 -43.37 -35.25
C GLU A 305 -7.24 -42.90 -34.89
N SER A 306 -8.22 -43.66 -35.39
CA SER A 306 -9.65 -43.78 -35.02
C SER A 306 -10.54 -42.52 -34.93
N SER A 307 -11.76 -42.64 -35.48
CA SER A 307 -12.76 -41.56 -35.62
C SER A 307 -13.31 -41.01 -34.29
N GLN A 308 -13.24 -41.76 -33.20
CA GLN A 308 -13.79 -41.37 -31.89
C GLN A 308 -12.79 -40.56 -31.05
N GLU A 309 -11.49 -40.85 -31.17
CA GLU A 309 -10.45 -40.01 -30.57
C GLU A 309 -10.33 -38.66 -31.27
N LEU A 310 -10.60 -38.62 -32.58
CA LEU A 310 -10.62 -37.39 -33.38
C LEU A 310 -11.69 -36.38 -32.91
N GLU A 311 -12.86 -36.85 -32.44
CA GLU A 311 -13.93 -35.98 -31.92
C GLU A 311 -13.54 -35.36 -30.55
N ASN A 312 -12.96 -36.16 -29.67
CA ASN A 312 -12.46 -35.69 -28.37
C ASN A 312 -11.28 -34.72 -28.55
N VAL A 313 -10.39 -35.01 -29.49
CA VAL A 313 -9.29 -34.14 -29.90
C VAL A 313 -9.83 -32.82 -30.48
N GLY A 314 -10.86 -32.87 -31.31
CA GLY A 314 -11.54 -31.68 -31.84
C GLY A 314 -12.07 -30.75 -30.74
N ARG A 315 -12.68 -31.33 -29.69
CA ARG A 315 -13.15 -30.56 -28.52
C ARG A 315 -12.00 -29.90 -27.75
N ILE A 316 -10.88 -30.62 -27.58
CA ILE A 316 -9.68 -30.07 -26.92
C ILE A 316 -9.10 -28.92 -27.76
N VAL A 317 -8.95 -29.11 -29.07
CA VAL A 317 -8.47 -28.06 -29.99
C VAL A 317 -9.37 -26.83 -29.96
N GLN A 318 -10.69 -27.01 -29.84
CA GLN A 318 -11.64 -25.90 -29.70
C GLN A 318 -11.42 -25.11 -28.41
N VAL A 319 -11.20 -25.78 -27.28
CA VAL A 319 -10.87 -25.10 -26.01
C VAL A 319 -9.51 -24.39 -26.10
N LEU A 320 -8.49 -25.02 -26.69
CA LEU A 320 -7.18 -24.40 -26.90
C LEU A 320 -7.28 -23.17 -27.81
N ARG A 321 -8.17 -23.16 -28.80
CA ARG A 321 -8.43 -22.00 -29.65
C ARG A 321 -8.98 -20.81 -28.84
N LEU A 322 -9.79 -21.05 -27.80
CA LEU A 322 -10.24 -19.99 -26.87
C LEU A 322 -9.11 -19.46 -26.00
N LEU A 323 -8.19 -20.34 -25.54
CA LEU A 323 -7.03 -19.92 -24.74
C LEU A 323 -6.09 -18.97 -25.49
N ARG A 324 -6.14 -18.92 -26.84
CA ARG A 324 -5.40 -17.91 -27.62
C ARG A 324 -5.77 -16.48 -27.22
N ALA A 325 -6.97 -16.23 -26.68
CA ALA A 325 -7.36 -14.93 -26.15
C ALA A 325 -6.49 -14.48 -24.96
N LEU A 326 -5.86 -15.41 -24.23
CA LEU A 326 -4.95 -15.08 -23.12
C LEU A 326 -3.75 -14.24 -23.56
N ARG A 327 -3.37 -14.25 -24.84
CA ARG A 327 -2.32 -13.35 -25.37
C ARG A 327 -2.65 -11.86 -25.20
N MET A 328 -3.93 -11.50 -25.03
CA MET A 328 -4.35 -10.14 -24.67
C MET A 328 -3.76 -9.70 -23.33
N LEU A 329 -3.56 -10.63 -22.39
CA LEU A 329 -2.99 -10.34 -21.07
C LEU A 329 -1.53 -9.88 -21.15
N LYS A 330 -0.82 -10.20 -22.24
CA LYS A 330 0.55 -9.73 -22.48
C LYS A 330 0.66 -8.20 -22.57
N LEU A 331 -0.44 -7.50 -22.90
CA LEU A 331 -0.53 -6.04 -22.79
C LEU A 331 -0.22 -5.54 -21.38
N GLY A 332 -0.44 -6.38 -20.36
CA GLY A 332 -0.17 -6.08 -18.96
C GLY A 332 1.28 -5.71 -18.68
N ARG A 333 2.26 -6.32 -19.36
CA ARG A 333 3.68 -5.98 -19.15
C ARG A 333 3.96 -4.50 -19.44
N HIS A 334 3.27 -3.94 -20.41
CA HIS A 334 3.48 -2.56 -20.87
C HIS A 334 2.43 -1.57 -20.33
N SER A 335 1.35 -2.07 -19.72
CA SER A 335 0.31 -1.25 -19.11
C SER A 335 0.48 -1.20 -17.60
N THR A 336 0.92 -0.05 -17.09
CA THR A 336 0.92 0.23 -15.64
C THR A 336 -0.47 0.09 -15.03
N GLY A 337 -1.52 0.48 -15.77
CA GLY A 337 -2.90 0.36 -15.31
C GLY A 337 -3.32 -1.10 -15.09
N LEU A 338 -2.97 -2.01 -16.02
CA LEU A 338 -3.32 -3.42 -15.90
C LEU A 338 -2.49 -4.14 -14.82
N ARG A 339 -1.21 -3.77 -14.65
CA ARG A 339 -0.39 -4.22 -13.50
C ARG A 339 -1.00 -3.76 -12.17
N SER A 340 -1.42 -2.50 -12.11
CA SER A 340 -2.11 -1.94 -10.95
C SER A 340 -3.39 -2.72 -10.63
N LEU A 341 -4.19 -3.02 -11.63
CA LEU A 341 -5.42 -3.78 -11.45
C LEU A 341 -5.14 -5.18 -10.90
N GLY A 342 -4.15 -5.90 -11.44
CA GLY A 342 -3.77 -7.22 -10.94
C GLY A 342 -3.27 -7.20 -9.49
N MET A 343 -2.41 -6.25 -9.13
CA MET A 343 -1.94 -6.11 -7.75
C MET A 343 -3.04 -5.65 -6.80
N THR A 344 -3.96 -4.80 -7.27
CA THR A 344 -5.11 -4.38 -6.47
C THR A 344 -5.99 -5.58 -6.15
N ILE A 345 -6.32 -6.42 -7.13
CA ILE A 345 -7.10 -7.65 -6.91
C ILE A 345 -6.40 -8.57 -5.90
N ALA A 346 -5.07 -8.70 -6.00
CA ALA A 346 -4.30 -9.49 -5.04
C ALA A 346 -4.34 -8.90 -3.62
N GLN A 347 -4.40 -7.57 -3.49
CA GLN A 347 -4.48 -6.87 -2.20
C GLN A 347 -5.89 -6.84 -1.62
N CYS A 348 -6.93 -6.79 -2.44
CA CYS A 348 -8.33 -6.77 -2.01
C CYS A 348 -9.04 -8.11 -2.22
N TYR A 349 -8.30 -9.22 -2.24
CA TYR A 349 -8.87 -10.55 -2.52
C TYR A 349 -9.95 -10.95 -1.51
N GLU A 350 -9.82 -10.53 -0.24
CA GLU A 350 -10.81 -10.77 0.81
C GLU A 350 -12.12 -10.01 0.53
N GLU A 351 -12.01 -8.74 0.15
CA GLU A 351 -13.16 -7.89 -0.19
C GLU A 351 -13.87 -8.36 -1.46
N VAL A 352 -13.10 -8.72 -2.49
CA VAL A 352 -13.63 -9.32 -3.72
C VAL A 352 -14.27 -10.67 -3.43
N GLY A 353 -13.66 -11.49 -2.56
CA GLY A 353 -14.21 -12.77 -2.13
C GLY A 353 -15.54 -12.60 -1.38
N LEU A 354 -15.62 -11.62 -0.47
CA LEU A 354 -16.84 -11.28 0.27
C LEU A 354 -17.95 -10.78 -0.65
N LEU A 355 -17.63 -9.93 -1.63
CA LEU A 355 -18.56 -9.48 -2.67
C LEU A 355 -19.15 -10.67 -3.45
N LEU A 356 -18.30 -11.57 -3.94
CA LEU A 356 -18.73 -12.76 -4.67
C LEU A 356 -19.56 -13.70 -3.79
N LEU A 357 -19.23 -13.82 -2.51
CA LEU A 357 -20.02 -14.60 -1.55
C LEU A 357 -21.43 -14.02 -1.40
N PHE A 358 -21.58 -12.73 -1.13
CA PHE A 358 -22.90 -12.10 -0.97
C PHE A 358 -23.72 -12.14 -2.25
N LEU A 359 -23.10 -11.92 -3.41
CA LEU A 359 -23.76 -12.10 -4.70
C LEU A 359 -24.24 -13.54 -4.90
N SER A 360 -23.41 -14.55 -4.63
CA SER A 360 -23.79 -15.95 -4.80
C SER A 360 -24.98 -16.36 -3.93
N VAL A 361 -25.00 -15.91 -2.67
CA VAL A 361 -26.11 -16.15 -1.73
C VAL A 361 -27.37 -15.44 -2.20
N GLY A 362 -27.26 -14.15 -2.58
CA GLY A 362 -28.39 -13.38 -3.08
C GLY A 362 -29.00 -13.99 -4.34
N ILE A 363 -28.17 -14.35 -5.33
CA ILE A 363 -28.58 -15.02 -6.56
C ILE A 363 -29.32 -16.32 -6.21
N SER A 364 -28.75 -17.17 -5.35
CA SER A 364 -29.38 -18.44 -4.99
C SER A 364 -30.74 -18.28 -4.32
N ILE A 365 -30.90 -17.29 -3.42
CA ILE A 365 -32.15 -17.03 -2.70
C ILE A 365 -33.21 -16.49 -3.66
N PHE A 366 -32.92 -15.37 -4.35
CA PHE A 366 -33.91 -14.71 -5.21
C PHE A 366 -34.33 -15.59 -6.38
N SER A 367 -33.40 -16.33 -7.00
CA SER A 367 -33.74 -17.28 -8.06
C SER A 367 -34.67 -18.40 -7.60
N THR A 368 -34.46 -18.91 -6.39
CA THR A 368 -35.31 -19.99 -5.85
C THR A 368 -36.72 -19.47 -5.56
N VAL A 369 -36.82 -18.30 -4.93
CA VAL A 369 -38.11 -17.65 -4.65
C VAL A 369 -38.85 -17.34 -5.95
N GLU A 370 -38.18 -16.72 -6.92
CA GLU A 370 -38.79 -16.34 -8.19
C GLU A 370 -39.28 -17.56 -8.98
N TYR A 371 -38.47 -18.62 -9.02
CA TYR A 371 -38.86 -19.88 -9.65
C TYR A 371 -40.14 -20.44 -9.05
N PHE A 372 -40.28 -20.46 -7.73
CA PHE A 372 -41.48 -20.97 -7.06
C PHE A 372 -42.70 -20.05 -7.21
N VAL A 373 -42.49 -18.74 -7.28
CA VAL A 373 -43.57 -17.76 -7.49
C VAL A 373 -44.15 -17.86 -8.91
N GLU A 374 -43.29 -18.06 -9.90
CA GLU A 374 -43.69 -18.17 -11.31
C GLU A 374 -44.02 -19.63 -11.71
N GLN A 375 -43.86 -20.58 -10.79
CA GLN A 375 -44.17 -21.98 -11.04
C GLN A 375 -45.67 -22.16 -11.30
N GLY A 376 -45.99 -22.76 -12.45
CA GLY A 376 -47.37 -23.05 -12.85
C GLY A 376 -48.04 -21.96 -13.71
N VAL A 377 -47.33 -20.86 -14.03
CA VAL A 377 -47.79 -19.87 -15.01
C VAL A 377 -47.55 -20.40 -16.43
N PRO A 378 -48.57 -20.47 -17.30
CA PRO A 378 -48.41 -20.98 -18.64
C PRO A 378 -47.53 -20.02 -19.47
N GLY A 379 -46.46 -20.56 -20.07
CA GLY A 379 -45.53 -19.78 -20.88
C GLY A 379 -44.48 -18.99 -20.09
N THR A 380 -44.31 -19.26 -18.80
CA THR A 380 -43.25 -18.63 -18.00
C THR A 380 -41.86 -18.91 -18.57
N THR A 381 -40.98 -17.93 -18.45
CA THR A 381 -39.56 -18.04 -18.80
C THR A 381 -38.74 -18.75 -17.72
N PHE A 382 -39.29 -18.94 -16.52
CA PHE A 382 -38.65 -19.64 -15.39
C PHE A 382 -38.82 -21.16 -15.49
N THR A 383 -37.95 -21.80 -16.28
CA THR A 383 -38.01 -23.26 -16.51
C THR A 383 -37.34 -24.10 -15.44
N SER A 384 -36.28 -23.59 -14.81
CA SER A 384 -35.49 -24.29 -13.79
C SER A 384 -34.80 -23.31 -12.84
N VAL A 385 -34.41 -23.76 -11.65
CA VAL A 385 -33.68 -22.92 -10.68
C VAL A 385 -32.34 -22.42 -11.24
N PRO A 386 -31.51 -23.23 -11.93
CA PRO A 386 -30.30 -22.71 -12.59
C PRO A 386 -30.60 -21.70 -13.72
N GLY A 387 -31.72 -21.87 -14.44
CA GLY A 387 -32.19 -20.85 -15.38
C GLY A 387 -32.55 -19.54 -14.66
N ALA A 388 -33.16 -19.63 -13.49
CA ALA A 388 -33.43 -18.48 -12.64
C ALA A 388 -32.16 -17.83 -12.06
N TRP A 389 -31.03 -18.57 -11.92
CA TRP A 389 -29.73 -17.97 -11.54
C TRP A 389 -29.25 -16.96 -12.57
N TRP A 390 -29.44 -17.22 -13.86
CA TRP A 390 -29.13 -16.26 -14.92
C TRP A 390 -29.96 -14.98 -14.79
N TRP A 391 -31.27 -15.12 -14.54
CA TRP A 391 -32.15 -13.98 -14.29
C TRP A 391 -31.72 -13.17 -13.05
N ALA A 392 -31.49 -13.83 -11.91
CA ALA A 392 -31.11 -13.11 -10.69
C ALA A 392 -29.72 -12.47 -10.82
N THR A 393 -28.77 -13.13 -11.49
CA THR A 393 -27.44 -12.56 -11.78
C THR A 393 -27.60 -11.27 -12.58
N THR A 394 -28.29 -11.32 -13.72
CA THR A 394 -28.45 -10.16 -14.60
C THR A 394 -29.31 -9.05 -13.98
N SER A 395 -30.25 -9.38 -13.09
CA SER A 395 -31.09 -8.42 -12.37
C SER A 395 -30.33 -7.75 -11.22
N MET A 396 -29.62 -8.52 -10.39
CA MET A 396 -28.82 -8.00 -9.27
C MET A 396 -27.63 -7.15 -9.77
N THR A 397 -27.04 -7.50 -10.92
CA THR A 397 -25.99 -6.69 -11.56
C THR A 397 -26.53 -5.55 -12.42
N THR A 398 -27.84 -5.30 -12.42
CA THR A 398 -28.50 -4.22 -13.17
C THR A 398 -28.29 -4.26 -14.70
N VAL A 399 -27.97 -5.43 -15.26
CA VAL A 399 -27.81 -5.64 -16.71
C VAL A 399 -29.17 -5.79 -17.39
N GLY A 400 -30.02 -6.69 -16.88
CA GLY A 400 -31.43 -6.80 -17.29
C GLY A 400 -31.66 -7.02 -18.80
N TYR A 401 -31.15 -8.11 -19.39
CA TYR A 401 -31.38 -8.43 -20.81
C TYR A 401 -32.87 -8.59 -21.19
N GLY A 402 -33.71 -9.01 -20.24
CA GLY A 402 -35.17 -9.15 -20.43
C GLY A 402 -35.62 -10.46 -21.11
N ASP A 403 -34.68 -11.38 -21.35
CA ASP A 403 -34.89 -12.73 -21.88
C ASP A 403 -35.65 -13.63 -20.90
N ILE A 404 -35.33 -13.53 -19.60
CA ILE A 404 -36.11 -14.12 -18.50
C ILE A 404 -36.70 -12.98 -17.67
N ARG A 405 -37.99 -13.09 -17.32
CA ARG A 405 -38.70 -12.06 -16.55
C ARG A 405 -39.93 -12.63 -15.84
N PRO A 406 -40.35 -12.04 -14.72
CA PRO A 406 -41.57 -12.43 -14.04
C PRO A 406 -42.80 -11.88 -14.74
N ASP A 407 -43.78 -12.75 -14.95
CA ASP A 407 -45.04 -12.38 -15.58
C ASP A 407 -46.09 -12.01 -14.52
N THR A 408 -46.03 -12.63 -13.34
CA THR A 408 -46.97 -12.39 -12.24
C THR A 408 -46.71 -11.08 -11.50
N THR A 409 -47.75 -10.54 -10.87
CA THR A 409 -47.63 -9.35 -10.03
C THR A 409 -46.75 -9.61 -8.80
N ILE A 410 -46.82 -10.80 -8.22
CA ILE A 410 -46.02 -11.19 -7.05
C ILE A 410 -44.55 -11.31 -7.46
N GLY A 411 -44.26 -11.97 -8.58
CA GLY A 411 -42.90 -12.07 -9.12
C GLY A 411 -42.29 -10.71 -9.42
N LYS A 412 -43.07 -9.76 -9.97
CA LYS A 412 -42.60 -8.37 -10.16
C LYS A 412 -42.25 -7.67 -8.84
N VAL A 413 -42.95 -7.95 -7.74
CA VAL A 413 -42.59 -7.42 -6.41
C VAL A 413 -41.30 -8.05 -5.90
N VAL A 414 -41.14 -9.37 -6.06
CA VAL A 414 -39.89 -10.07 -5.68
C VAL A 414 -38.71 -9.57 -6.50
N ALA A 415 -38.90 -9.40 -7.82
CA ALA A 415 -37.91 -8.80 -8.72
C ALA A 415 -37.49 -7.40 -8.30
N PHE A 416 -38.44 -6.55 -7.89
CA PHE A 416 -38.11 -5.22 -7.38
C PHE A 416 -37.21 -5.28 -6.13
N ILE A 417 -37.52 -6.19 -5.19
CA ILE A 417 -36.69 -6.41 -4.00
C ILE A 417 -35.31 -6.97 -4.37
N CYS A 418 -35.25 -7.89 -5.34
CA CYS A 418 -34.01 -8.46 -5.86
C CYS A 418 -33.08 -7.37 -6.44
N ILE A 419 -33.62 -6.48 -7.28
CA ILE A 419 -32.86 -5.39 -7.90
C ILE A 419 -32.34 -4.42 -6.83
N LEU A 420 -33.20 -3.99 -5.89
CA LEU A 420 -32.78 -3.13 -4.78
C LEU A 420 -31.69 -3.77 -3.92
N SER A 421 -31.83 -5.05 -3.60
CA SER A 421 -30.84 -5.80 -2.85
C SER A 421 -29.51 -5.90 -3.62
N GLY A 422 -29.55 -6.14 -4.93
CA GLY A 422 -28.37 -6.17 -5.79
C GLY A 422 -27.59 -4.86 -5.80
N ILE A 423 -28.28 -3.73 -5.95
CA ILE A 423 -27.65 -2.39 -5.91
C ILE A 423 -26.93 -2.17 -4.58
N LEU A 424 -27.57 -2.50 -3.45
CA LEU A 424 -26.99 -2.33 -2.12
C LEU A 424 -25.76 -3.24 -1.90
N VAL A 425 -25.85 -4.51 -2.32
CA VAL A 425 -24.76 -5.49 -2.19
C VAL A 425 -23.55 -5.10 -3.03
N LEU A 426 -23.76 -4.56 -4.23
CA LEU A 426 -22.68 -4.14 -5.13
C LEU A 426 -22.03 -2.82 -4.68
N ALA A 427 -22.79 -1.87 -4.13
CA ALA A 427 -22.32 -0.52 -3.84
C ALA A 427 -21.11 -0.49 -2.87
N LEU A 428 -21.18 -1.22 -1.75
CA LEU A 428 -20.16 -1.12 -0.70
C LEU A 428 -18.81 -1.71 -1.13
N PRO A 429 -18.72 -2.94 -1.66
CA PRO A 429 -17.42 -3.51 -2.03
C PRO A 429 -16.81 -2.81 -3.26
N ILE A 430 -17.63 -2.34 -4.20
CA ILE A 430 -17.12 -1.56 -5.36
C ILE A 430 -16.44 -0.27 -4.87
N ALA A 431 -17.02 0.43 -3.90
CA ALA A 431 -16.41 1.64 -3.33
C ALA A 431 -15.07 1.33 -2.64
N ILE A 432 -15.01 0.25 -1.85
CA ILE A 432 -13.77 -0.19 -1.18
C ILE A 432 -12.69 -0.60 -2.19
N ILE A 433 -13.05 -1.39 -3.19
CA ILE A 433 -12.12 -1.82 -4.26
C ILE A 433 -11.58 -0.60 -5.01
N ASN A 434 -12.41 0.39 -5.29
CA ASN A 434 -12.00 1.62 -5.98
C ASN A 434 -11.02 2.46 -5.15
N ASP A 435 -11.22 2.56 -3.84
CA ASP A 435 -10.29 3.25 -2.93
C ASP A 435 -8.92 2.54 -2.89
N ARG A 436 -8.93 1.21 -2.73
CA ARG A 436 -7.70 0.38 -2.78
C ARG A 436 -6.99 0.47 -4.13
N PHE A 437 -7.75 0.41 -5.23
CA PHE A 437 -7.21 0.59 -6.58
C PHE A 437 -6.53 1.93 -6.74
N SER A 438 -7.18 3.01 -6.28
CA SER A 438 -6.64 4.37 -6.37
C SER A 438 -5.33 4.48 -5.59
N ALA A 439 -5.29 3.98 -4.35
CA ALA A 439 -4.09 3.97 -3.53
C ALA A 439 -2.93 3.18 -4.19
N CYS A 440 -3.20 1.99 -4.73
CA CYS A 440 -2.22 1.16 -5.42
C CYS A 440 -1.72 1.81 -6.72
N TYR A 441 -2.62 2.38 -7.52
CA TYR A 441 -2.31 3.07 -8.76
C TYR A 441 -1.42 4.28 -8.55
N PHE A 442 -1.76 5.14 -7.58
CA PHE A 442 -0.93 6.31 -7.26
C PHE A 442 0.44 5.92 -6.74
N THR A 443 0.49 4.88 -5.89
CA THR A 443 1.75 4.31 -5.41
C THR A 443 2.65 3.88 -6.57
N LEU A 444 2.12 3.09 -7.50
CA LEU A 444 2.85 2.65 -8.68
C LEU A 444 3.34 3.82 -9.54
N LYS A 445 2.51 4.84 -9.71
CA LYS A 445 2.91 6.05 -10.45
C LYS A 445 4.03 6.82 -9.76
N ILE A 446 4.02 6.89 -8.43
CA ILE A 446 5.10 7.49 -7.65
C ILE A 446 6.38 6.66 -7.77
N LYS A 447 6.30 5.32 -7.63
CA LYS A 447 7.44 4.41 -7.82
C LYS A 447 8.05 4.55 -9.22
N GLU A 448 7.23 4.58 -10.27
CA GLU A 448 7.70 4.84 -11.64
C GLU A 448 8.39 6.21 -11.79
N ALA A 449 7.87 7.25 -11.14
CA ALA A 449 8.47 8.59 -11.18
C ALA A 449 9.81 8.64 -10.42
N ALA A 450 9.88 8.02 -9.24
CA ALA A 450 11.10 7.92 -8.43
C ALA A 450 12.20 7.12 -9.15
N LEU A 451 11.85 6.00 -9.79
CA LEU A 451 12.79 5.21 -10.59
C LEU A 451 13.35 6.01 -11.77
N ARG A 452 12.49 6.73 -12.53
CA ARG A 452 12.95 7.61 -13.61
C ARG A 452 13.90 8.70 -13.10
N GLN A 453 13.66 9.24 -11.91
CA GLN A 453 14.55 10.21 -11.29
C GLN A 453 15.89 9.61 -10.88
N ARG A 454 15.88 8.42 -10.26
CA ARG A 454 17.10 7.68 -9.91
C ARG A 454 17.95 7.38 -11.14
N GLU A 455 17.32 6.98 -12.25
CA GLU A 455 18.01 6.77 -13.54
C GLU A 455 18.58 8.07 -14.13
N ALA A 456 17.83 9.17 -14.07
CA ALA A 456 18.31 10.49 -14.51
C ALA A 456 19.52 10.96 -13.68
N LEU A 457 19.47 10.80 -12.36
CA LEU A 457 20.58 11.06 -11.45
C LEU A 457 21.78 10.17 -11.77
N LYS A 458 21.61 8.85 -11.94
CA LYS A 458 22.70 7.94 -12.34
C LYS A 458 23.36 8.39 -13.66
N LYS A 459 22.59 8.83 -14.66
CA LYS A 459 23.13 9.38 -15.92
C LYS A 459 23.91 10.67 -15.70
N LEU A 460 23.42 11.57 -14.86
CA LEU A 460 24.11 12.82 -14.52
C LEU A 460 25.40 12.57 -13.74
N THR A 461 25.40 11.69 -12.74
CA THR A 461 26.60 11.32 -11.98
C THR A 461 27.65 10.66 -12.88
N LYS A 462 27.23 9.75 -13.78
CA LYS A 462 28.14 9.10 -14.74
C LYS A 462 28.76 10.08 -15.74
N ASN A 463 27.99 11.07 -16.21
CA ASN A 463 28.50 12.12 -17.08
C ASN A 463 29.38 13.12 -16.31
N SER A 464 29.07 13.41 -15.05
CA SER A 464 29.89 14.26 -14.17
C SER A 464 31.26 13.66 -13.86
N SER A 465 31.39 12.33 -13.84
CA SER A 465 32.69 11.66 -13.76
C SER A 465 33.52 11.73 -15.05
N SER A 466 32.93 12.18 -16.17
CA SER A 466 33.63 12.34 -17.47
C SER A 466 33.86 13.81 -17.86
N ASP A 467 33.03 14.74 -17.41
CA ASP A 467 33.18 16.19 -17.64
C ASP A 467 33.24 16.95 -16.30
N SER A 468 34.41 17.48 -15.95
CA SER A 468 34.69 18.18 -14.69
C SER A 468 34.08 19.59 -14.57
N ASN A 469 33.12 19.97 -15.43
CA ASN A 469 32.64 21.37 -15.52
C ASN A 469 31.11 21.56 -15.54
N ILE A 470 30.30 20.54 -15.24
CA ILE A 470 28.84 20.71 -15.16
C ILE A 470 28.41 20.88 -13.70
N ASN A 471 28.26 22.13 -13.26
CA ASN A 471 27.68 22.46 -11.95
C ASN A 471 26.15 22.31 -12.01
N VAL A 472 25.66 21.06 -11.89
CA VAL A 472 24.22 20.78 -11.84
C VAL A 472 23.68 21.18 -10.47
N ASN A 473 22.80 22.19 -10.43
CA ASN A 473 22.21 22.67 -9.19
C ASN A 473 21.18 21.67 -8.65
N LEU A 474 21.63 20.77 -7.77
CA LEU A 474 20.85 19.69 -7.15
C LEU A 474 19.52 20.18 -6.54
N ARG A 475 19.51 21.44 -6.10
CA ARG A 475 18.35 22.13 -5.52
C ARG A 475 17.19 22.30 -6.51
N ASP A 476 17.48 22.56 -7.78
CA ASP A 476 16.46 22.79 -8.81
C ASP A 476 15.82 21.47 -9.28
N ILE A 477 16.60 20.38 -9.26
CA ILE A 477 16.11 19.02 -9.54
C ILE A 477 15.22 18.53 -8.40
N TYR A 478 15.63 18.74 -7.13
CA TYR A 478 14.83 18.44 -5.96
C TYR A 478 13.55 19.29 -5.91
N ALA A 479 13.61 20.57 -6.28
CA ALA A 479 12.43 21.43 -6.36
C ALA A 479 11.42 20.93 -7.41
N ARG A 480 11.88 20.51 -8.60
CA ARG A 480 11.00 19.92 -9.62
C ARG A 480 10.39 18.60 -9.17
N SER A 481 11.15 17.75 -8.47
CA SER A 481 10.63 16.45 -7.98
C SER A 481 9.54 16.63 -6.92
N VAL A 482 9.75 17.54 -5.98
CA VAL A 482 8.76 17.89 -4.95
C VAL A 482 7.50 18.48 -5.59
N MET A 483 7.65 19.36 -6.59
CA MET A 483 6.51 19.97 -7.28
C MET A 483 5.66 18.96 -8.08
N ASP A 484 6.28 17.99 -8.75
CA ASP A 484 5.52 16.95 -9.47
C ASP A 484 4.84 15.95 -8.51
N MET A 485 5.48 15.62 -7.39
CA MET A 485 4.87 14.82 -6.32
C MET A 485 3.67 15.55 -5.68
N LEU A 486 3.81 16.85 -5.41
CA LEU A 486 2.73 17.70 -4.91
C LEU A 486 1.57 17.83 -5.91
N ARG A 487 1.85 17.89 -7.22
CA ARG A 487 0.81 17.91 -8.27
C ARG A 487 0.03 16.59 -8.34
N LEU A 488 0.70 15.45 -8.21
CA LEU A 488 0.04 14.15 -8.15
C LEU A 488 -0.86 14.04 -6.90
N LYS A 489 -0.36 14.50 -5.75
CA LYS A 489 -1.11 14.54 -4.48
C LYS A 489 -2.28 15.54 -4.50
N SER A 490 -2.16 16.64 -5.23
CA SER A 490 -3.28 17.58 -5.46
C SER A 490 -4.37 16.96 -6.33
N ARG A 491 -4.02 16.08 -7.28
CA ARG A 491 -4.97 15.31 -8.10
C ARG A 491 -5.68 14.23 -7.29
N GLU A 492 -4.98 13.55 -6.38
CA GLU A 492 -5.57 12.62 -5.40
C GLU A 492 -6.66 13.32 -4.57
N ARG A 493 -6.35 14.47 -3.97
CA ARG A 493 -7.34 15.26 -3.20
C ARG A 493 -8.53 15.74 -4.03
N ALA A 494 -8.34 15.99 -5.33
CA ALA A 494 -9.44 16.37 -6.23
C ALA A 494 -10.33 15.16 -6.57
N SER A 495 -9.73 13.98 -6.76
CA SER A 495 -10.45 12.74 -7.07
C SER A 495 -11.21 12.18 -5.87
N THR A 496 -10.64 12.23 -4.66
CA THR A 496 -11.32 11.79 -3.42
C THR A 496 -12.41 12.78 -2.98
N ARG A 497 -12.35 14.02 -3.45
CA ARG A 497 -13.35 15.05 -3.13
C ARG A 497 -14.53 15.02 -4.10
N SER A 498 -14.42 14.42 -5.29
CA SER A 498 -15.58 14.17 -6.14
C SER A 498 -16.41 12.95 -5.72
N SER A 499 -15.88 12.07 -4.87
CA SER A 499 -16.63 10.93 -4.31
C SER A 499 -17.29 11.23 -2.96
N GLY A 500 -17.10 12.43 -2.40
CA GLY A 500 -17.65 12.83 -1.09
C GLY A 500 -18.28 14.21 -1.08
N ALA A 501 -18.67 14.76 -2.23
CA ALA A 501 -19.23 16.11 -2.36
C ALA A 501 -20.73 16.17 -2.69
N ASP A 502 -21.45 15.06 -2.61
CA ASP A 502 -22.91 15.04 -2.87
C ASP A 502 -23.77 14.90 -1.60
N ASP A 503 -23.21 15.07 -0.40
CA ASP A 503 -23.98 15.19 0.84
C ASP A 503 -24.08 16.64 1.29
N PHE A 504 -24.75 17.50 0.51
CA PHE A 504 -25.28 18.78 1.00
C PHE A 504 -26.35 19.36 0.05
N TRP A 505 -27.46 18.64 -0.17
CA TRP A 505 -28.74 19.26 -0.57
C TRP A 505 -29.92 18.36 -0.16
N PHE A 506 -30.33 18.44 1.10
CA PHE A 506 -31.69 18.76 1.60
C PHE A 506 -31.77 18.53 3.11
#